data_AF-A1TBX4-F1
#
_entry.id   AF-A1TBX4-F1
#
_cell.length_a   1.000
_cell.length_b   1.000
_cell.length_c   1.000
_cell.angle_alpha   90.00
_cell.angle_beta   90.00
_cell.angle_gamma   90.00
#
_symmetry.space_group_name_H-M   'P 1'
#
loop_
_entity.id
_entity.type
_entity.pdbx_description
1 polymer ?
#
loop_
_entity_poly.entity_id
_entity_poly.type
_entity_poly.pdbx_seq_one_letter_code
_entity_poly.pdbx_strand_id
1 'polypeptide(L)'
;MTKKPSITDTEPVAPPSVPPLAADLDAGLRRLKLAAVRRTAPEVLITAKTQRWTPEEVLRTLIETELAARDASNVVNRLKAAAFPVPKNLESFDVAASSIPPKTFDYLSSLEWIRAQQNLAIIGPAVING
;
A
#
# COMPACT_ATOMS: atom_id res chain seq x y z
N MET A 1 47.50 -40.65 21.25
CA MET A 1 47.57 -39.87 19.99
C MET A 1 46.57 -40.47 19.00
N THR A 2 45.25 -40.25 19.15
CA THR A 2 44.42 -39.20 18.51
C THR A 2 44.55 -39.11 16.98
N LYS A 3 43.50 -39.51 16.26
CA LYS A 3 43.07 -38.80 15.05
C LYS A 3 41.55 -38.87 14.92
N LYS A 4 40.90 -37.71 15.11
CA LYS A 4 39.47 -37.46 14.90
C LYS A 4 39.30 -37.08 13.41
N PRO A 5 38.25 -37.51 12.70
CA PRO A 5 38.08 -37.15 11.29
C PRO A 5 37.67 -35.67 11.18
N SER A 6 38.33 -34.95 10.27
CA SER A 6 38.04 -33.56 9.95
C SER A 6 36.71 -33.47 9.21
N ILE A 7 35.81 -32.66 9.75
CA ILE A 7 34.58 -32.21 9.10
C ILE A 7 35.01 -31.05 8.19
N THR A 8 34.76 -31.16 6.90
CA THR A 8 34.94 -30.05 5.96
C THR A 8 33.93 -28.97 6.33
N ASP A 9 34.41 -27.81 6.78
CA ASP A 9 33.59 -26.61 6.95
C ASP A 9 33.08 -26.18 5.58
N THR A 10 31.78 -26.34 5.35
CA THR A 10 31.08 -25.68 4.24
C THR A 10 30.67 -24.30 4.76
N GLU A 11 31.39 -23.27 4.35
CA GLU A 11 31.07 -21.87 4.64
C GLU A 11 29.65 -21.55 4.13
N PRO A 12 28.80 -20.85 4.91
CA PRO A 12 27.45 -20.51 4.46
C PRO A 12 27.53 -19.48 3.34
N VAL A 13 27.19 -19.89 2.12
CA VAL A 13 27.02 -18.96 0.99
C VAL A 13 25.85 -18.03 1.33
N ALA A 14 26.17 -16.75 1.57
CA ALA A 14 25.18 -15.70 1.75
C ALA A 14 24.21 -15.68 0.55
N PRO A 15 22.90 -15.47 0.77
CA PRO A 15 21.94 -15.43 -0.33
C PRO A 15 22.38 -14.35 -1.34
N PRO A 16 22.25 -14.60 -2.66
CA PRO A 16 22.68 -13.65 -3.66
C PRO A 16 21.92 -12.33 -3.48
N SER A 17 22.66 -11.26 -3.17
CA SER A 17 22.10 -9.92 -3.04
C SER A 17 21.60 -9.43 -4.40
N VAL A 18 20.34 -8.99 -4.45
CA VAL A 18 19.75 -8.38 -5.64
C VAL A 18 20.61 -7.18 -6.09
N PRO A 19 21.13 -7.15 -7.34
CA PRO A 19 21.98 -6.05 -7.79
C PRO A 19 21.21 -4.73 -7.81
N PRO A 20 21.83 -3.61 -7.41
CA PRO A 20 21.17 -2.31 -7.46
C PRO A 20 20.88 -1.88 -8.90
N LEU A 21 19.91 -0.97 -9.08
CA LEU A 21 19.69 -0.32 -10.37
C LEU A 21 20.91 0.51 -10.78
N ALA A 22 21.06 0.71 -12.09
CA ALA A 22 22.00 1.69 -12.62
C ALA A 22 21.70 3.09 -12.04
N ALA A 23 22.76 3.85 -11.76
CA ALA A 23 22.67 5.09 -10.99
C ALA A 23 21.81 6.17 -11.69
N ASP A 24 21.86 6.23 -13.02
CA ASP A 24 21.03 7.11 -13.85
C ASP A 24 19.54 6.75 -13.74
N LEU A 25 19.21 5.46 -13.74
CA LEU A 25 17.85 4.98 -13.55
C LEU A 25 17.33 5.27 -12.14
N ASP A 26 18.12 5.01 -11.10
CA ASP A 26 17.75 5.37 -9.71
C ASP A 26 17.48 6.87 -9.56
N ALA A 27 18.36 7.71 -10.12
CA ALA A 27 18.20 9.17 -10.12
C ALA A 27 16.95 9.61 -10.90
N GLY A 28 16.67 9.02 -12.06
CA GLY A 28 15.46 9.27 -12.83
C GLY A 28 14.19 8.94 -12.06
N LEU A 29 14.14 7.76 -11.42
CA LEU A 29 12.99 7.34 -10.62
C LEU A 29 12.78 8.23 -9.39
N ARG A 30 13.84 8.75 -8.77
CA ARG A 30 13.74 9.77 -7.72
C ARG A 30 13.08 11.04 -8.22
N ARG A 31 13.55 11.57 -9.36
CA ARG A 31 13.02 12.80 -9.96
C ARG A 31 11.55 12.67 -10.32
N LEU A 32 11.15 11.50 -10.83
CA LEU A 32 9.75 11.18 -11.17
C LEU A 32 8.89 10.80 -9.97
N LYS A 33 9.47 10.70 -8.76
CA LYS A 33 8.78 10.26 -7.54
C LYS A 33 8.13 8.87 -7.71
N LEU A 34 8.85 7.95 -8.35
CA LEU A 34 8.45 6.54 -8.54
C LEU A 34 9.11 5.67 -7.47
N ALA A 35 8.74 5.93 -6.21
CA ALA A 35 9.45 5.38 -5.06
C ALA A 35 9.27 3.86 -4.91
N ALA A 36 8.09 3.34 -5.28
CA ALA A 36 7.82 1.90 -5.19
C ALA A 36 8.55 1.16 -6.32
N VAL A 37 8.48 1.68 -7.55
CA VAL A 37 9.26 1.16 -8.69
C VAL A 37 10.74 1.10 -8.36
N ARG A 38 11.32 2.18 -7.83
CA ARG A 38 12.75 2.21 -7.47
C ARG A 38 13.14 1.12 -6.48
N ARG A 39 12.25 0.79 -5.53
CA ARG A 39 12.49 -0.24 -4.52
C ARG A 39 12.37 -1.64 -5.11
N THR A 40 11.40 -1.89 -5.98
CA THR A 40 11.06 -3.26 -6.45
C THR A 40 11.67 -3.62 -7.80
N ALA A 41 12.04 -2.65 -8.63
CA ALA A 41 12.56 -2.89 -9.98
C ALA A 41 13.77 -3.83 -10.03
N PRO A 42 14.76 -3.79 -9.12
CA PRO A 42 15.85 -4.77 -9.11
C PRO A 42 15.37 -6.22 -9.11
N GLU A 43 14.42 -6.56 -8.25
CA GLU A 43 13.85 -7.91 -8.14
C GLU A 43 12.98 -8.25 -9.35
N VAL A 44 12.13 -7.31 -9.78
CA VAL A 44 11.26 -7.49 -10.94
C VAL A 44 12.07 -7.76 -12.21
N LEU A 45 13.20 -7.07 -12.42
CA LEU A 45 14.06 -7.28 -13.58
C LEU A 45 14.75 -8.66 -13.57
N ILE A 46 15.15 -9.16 -12.41
CA ILE A 46 15.68 -10.53 -12.28
C ILE A 46 14.60 -11.56 -12.60
N THR A 47 13.41 -11.39 -12.02
CA THR A 47 12.26 -12.28 -12.26
C THR A 47 11.89 -12.27 -13.74
N ALA A 48 11.78 -11.08 -14.35
CA ALA A 48 11.46 -10.93 -15.75
C ALA A 48 12.47 -11.63 -16.67
N LYS A 49 13.77 -11.50 -16.37
CA LYS A 49 14.82 -12.20 -17.12
C LYS A 49 14.72 -13.72 -16.97
N THR A 50 14.50 -14.19 -15.75
CA THR A 50 14.40 -15.62 -15.43
C THR A 50 13.19 -16.27 -16.08
N GLN A 51 12.05 -15.57 -16.02
CA GLN A 51 10.76 -16.05 -16.53
C GLN A 51 10.49 -15.62 -17.97
N ARG A 52 11.43 -14.90 -18.61
CA ARG A 52 11.34 -14.39 -19.99
C ARG A 52 10.06 -13.59 -20.24
N TRP A 53 9.74 -12.70 -19.31
CA TRP A 53 8.62 -11.77 -19.47
C TRP A 53 8.82 -10.89 -20.71
N THR A 54 7.71 -10.59 -21.36
CA THR A 54 7.62 -9.55 -22.38
C THR A 54 7.90 -8.17 -21.77
N PRO A 55 8.35 -7.19 -22.56
CA PRO A 55 8.51 -5.81 -22.08
C PRO A 55 7.24 -5.23 -21.45
N GLU A 56 6.07 -5.58 -21.98
CA GLU A 56 4.78 -5.11 -21.45
C GLU A 56 4.47 -5.67 -20.06
N GLU A 57 4.80 -6.93 -19.79
CA GLU A 57 4.62 -7.53 -18.46
C GLU A 57 5.48 -6.83 -17.41
N VAL A 58 6.74 -6.51 -17.74
CA VAL A 58 7.61 -5.73 -16.86
C VAL A 58 7.00 -4.36 -16.56
N LEU A 59 6.60 -3.63 -17.60
CA LEU A 59 5.99 -2.30 -17.43
C LEU A 59 4.71 -2.38 -16.58
N ARG A 60 3.84 -3.36 -16.86
CA ARG A 60 2.60 -3.57 -16.12
C ARG A 60 2.87 -3.78 -14.63
N THR A 61 3.75 -4.71 -14.28
CA THR A 61 4.07 -4.99 -12.87
C THR A 61 4.64 -3.77 -12.14
N LEU A 62 5.55 -3.03 -12.77
CA LEU A 62 6.12 -1.82 -12.16
C LEU A 62 5.06 -0.72 -11.97
N ILE A 63 4.21 -0.50 -12.97
CA ILE A 63 3.13 0.49 -12.92
C ILE A 63 2.10 0.12 -11.84
N GLU A 64 1.64 -1.12 -11.80
CA GLU A 64 0.68 -1.61 -10.80
C GLU A 64 1.24 -1.47 -9.38
N THR A 65 2.52 -1.81 -9.19
CA THR A 65 3.20 -1.65 -7.89
C THR A 65 3.20 -0.19 -7.42
N GLU A 66 3.46 0.75 -8.32
CA GLU A 66 3.46 2.18 -7.99
C GLU A 66 2.06 2.73 -7.72
N LEU A 67 1.07 2.33 -8.53
CA LEU A 67 -0.33 2.71 -8.33
C LEU A 67 -0.82 2.24 -6.95
N ALA A 68 -0.60 0.97 -6.61
CA ALA A 68 -0.97 0.43 -5.31
C ALA A 68 -0.31 1.18 -4.14
N ALA A 69 0.99 1.51 -4.26
CA ALA A 69 1.69 2.28 -3.24
C ALA A 69 1.16 3.72 -3.09
N ARG A 70 0.80 4.37 -4.21
CA ARG A 70 0.21 5.71 -4.20
C ARG A 70 -1.20 5.70 -3.61
N ASP A 71 -2.02 4.71 -3.95
CA ASP A 71 -3.36 4.56 -3.40
C ASP A 71 -3.32 4.34 -1.89
N ALA A 72 -2.44 3.46 -1.40
CA ALA A 72 -2.23 3.27 0.03
C ALA A 72 -1.77 4.57 0.73
N SER A 73 -0.83 5.30 0.13
CA SER A 73 -0.36 6.58 0.65
C SER A 73 -1.47 7.64 0.67
N ASN A 74 -2.30 7.69 -0.37
CA ASN A 74 -3.44 8.60 -0.46
C ASN A 74 -4.48 8.31 0.62
N VAL A 75 -4.79 7.04 0.88
CA VAL A 75 -5.69 6.64 1.98
C VAL A 75 -5.13 7.12 3.32
N VAL A 76 -3.87 6.83 3.62
CA VAL A 76 -3.23 7.27 4.88
C VAL A 76 -3.22 8.79 5.01
N ASN A 77 -2.90 9.51 3.94
CA ASN A 77 -2.87 10.98 3.95
C ASN A 77 -4.26 11.58 4.15
N ARG A 78 -5.30 11.02 3.53
CA ARG A 78 -6.69 11.46 3.74
C ARG A 78 -7.16 11.21 5.16
N LEU A 79 -6.84 10.05 5.74
CA LEU A 79 -7.15 9.75 7.14
C LEU A 79 -6.44 10.70 8.10
N LYS A 80 -5.15 10.99 7.86
CA LYS A 80 -4.40 11.99 8.64
C LYS A 80 -4.99 13.39 8.51
N ALA A 81 -5.36 13.80 7.30
CA ALA A 81 -5.94 15.11 7.04
C ALA A 81 -7.34 15.27 7.67
N ALA A 82 -8.11 14.18 7.79
CA ALA A 82 -9.39 14.19 8.49
C ALA A 82 -9.25 14.49 9.99
N ALA A 83 -8.06 14.28 10.57
CA ALA A 83 -7.69 14.68 11.93
C ALA A 83 -8.68 14.25 13.02
N PHE A 84 -9.37 13.11 12.82
CA PHE A 84 -10.25 12.56 13.85
C PHE A 84 -9.41 12.13 15.07
N PRO A 85 -9.88 12.41 16.30
CA PRO A 85 -9.15 12.06 17.52
C PRO A 85 -9.00 10.54 17.71
N VAL A 86 -9.95 9.76 17.17
CA VAL A 86 -9.95 8.30 17.18
C VAL A 86 -10.33 7.80 15.79
N PRO A 87 -9.73 6.70 15.31
CA PRO A 87 -10.19 6.04 14.09
C PRO A 87 -11.67 5.65 14.24
N LYS A 88 -12.53 6.34 13.49
CA LYS A 88 -13.95 6.04 13.36
C LYS A 88 -14.19 5.48 11.98
N ASN A 89 -14.78 4.30 11.93
CA ASN A 89 -15.22 3.64 10.72
C ASN A 89 -16.74 3.62 10.70
N LEU A 90 -17.34 3.50 9.52
CA LEU A 90 -18.79 3.53 9.38
C LEU A 90 -19.42 2.24 9.93
N GLU A 91 -18.67 1.13 9.88
CA GLU A 91 -19.07 -0.19 10.37
C GLU A 91 -19.27 -0.24 11.89
N SER A 92 -18.59 0.61 12.65
CA SER A 92 -18.76 0.74 14.11
C SER A 92 -19.94 1.63 14.51
N PHE A 93 -20.64 2.25 13.55
CA PHE A 93 -21.77 3.11 13.85
C PHE A 93 -22.98 2.28 14.28
N ASP A 94 -23.42 2.47 15.53
CA ASP A 94 -24.63 1.83 16.04
C ASP A 94 -25.88 2.54 15.51
N VAL A 95 -26.41 2.03 14.40
CA VAL A 95 -27.63 2.56 13.76
C VAL A 95 -28.83 2.46 14.70
N ALA A 96 -28.94 1.40 15.50
CA ALA A 96 -30.06 1.16 16.39
C ALA A 96 -30.09 2.14 17.57
N ALA A 97 -28.92 2.62 18.01
CA ALA A 97 -28.80 3.69 19.00
C ALA A 97 -28.94 5.11 18.42
N SER A 98 -29.12 5.26 17.11
CA SER A 98 -29.22 6.55 16.43
C SER A 98 -30.65 6.90 16.05
N SER A 99 -30.93 8.19 15.80
CA SER A 99 -32.19 8.64 15.20
C SER A 99 -32.22 8.49 13.66
N ILE A 100 -31.16 7.96 13.05
CA ILE A 100 -31.04 7.83 11.59
C ILE A 100 -31.79 6.57 11.14
N PRO A 101 -32.74 6.66 10.19
CA PRO A 101 -33.41 5.48 9.67
C PRO A 101 -32.43 4.52 8.98
N PRO A 102 -32.57 3.19 9.12
CA PRO A 102 -31.66 2.22 8.50
C PRO A 102 -31.45 2.43 7.00
N LYS A 103 -32.53 2.69 6.25
CA LYS A 103 -32.46 2.97 4.80
C LYS A 103 -31.62 4.21 4.47
N THR A 104 -31.65 5.23 5.32
CA THR A 104 -30.83 6.44 5.15
C THR A 104 -29.37 6.10 5.40
N PHE A 105 -29.07 5.32 6.43
CA PHE A 105 -27.72 4.86 6.72
C PHE A 105 -27.15 3.98 5.61
N ASP A 106 -27.94 3.04 5.07
CA ASP A 106 -27.54 2.20 3.92
C ASP A 106 -27.16 3.05 2.71
N TYR A 107 -27.98 4.07 2.41
CA TYR A 107 -27.69 5.01 1.33
C TYR A 107 -26.40 5.81 1.58
N LEU A 108 -26.20 6.34 2.79
CA LEU A 108 -24.98 7.07 3.14
C LEU A 108 -23.74 6.17 3.06
N SER A 109 -23.86 4.92 3.48
CA SER A 109 -22.78 3.91 3.48
C SER A 109 -22.38 3.47 2.07
N SER A 110 -23.30 3.54 1.11
CA SER A 110 -22.99 3.28 -0.30
C SER A 110 -22.05 4.33 -0.92
N LEU A 111 -21.95 5.52 -0.30
CA LEU A 111 -21.26 6.70 -0.84
C LEU A 111 -21.78 7.19 -2.20
N GLU A 112 -22.93 6.68 -2.67
CA GLU A 112 -23.51 7.04 -3.97
C GLU A 112 -23.90 8.52 -4.04
N TRP A 113 -24.27 9.11 -2.90
CA TRP A 113 -24.54 10.54 -2.76
C TRP A 113 -23.36 11.42 -3.15
N ILE A 114 -22.12 10.94 -3.00
CA ILE A 114 -20.91 11.65 -3.47
C ILE A 114 -20.89 11.69 -5.00
N ARG A 115 -21.15 10.55 -5.67
CA ARG A 115 -21.20 10.50 -7.15
C ARG A 115 -22.35 11.33 -7.70
N ALA A 116 -23.50 11.27 -7.03
CA ALA A 116 -24.68 12.07 -7.36
C ALA A 116 -24.53 13.57 -7.03
N GLN A 117 -23.40 14.00 -6.45
CA GLN A 117 -23.13 15.39 -6.06
C GLN A 117 -24.21 15.98 -5.14
N GLN A 118 -24.73 15.15 -4.23
CA GLN A 118 -25.73 15.56 -3.26
C GLN A 118 -25.05 16.10 -2.00
N ASN A 119 -25.63 17.14 -1.41
CA ASN A 119 -25.11 17.76 -0.19
C ASN A 119 -25.50 16.94 1.05
N LEU A 120 -24.53 16.68 1.93
CA LEU A 120 -24.75 16.05 3.24
C LEU A 120 -24.51 17.09 4.35
N ALA A 121 -25.52 17.32 5.17
CA ALA A 121 -25.41 18.09 6.41
C ALA A 121 -25.60 17.15 7.61
N ILE A 122 -24.57 17.05 8.45
CA ILE A 122 -24.62 16.26 9.70
C ILE A 122 -24.80 17.25 10.84
N ILE A 123 -25.88 17.10 11.59
CA ILE A 123 -26.25 17.98 12.70
C ILE A 123 -26.38 17.13 13.95
N GLY A 124 -25.67 17.53 15.01
CA GLY A 124 -25.72 16.87 16.30
C GLY A 124 -24.84 17.58 17.31
N PRO A 125 -25.00 17.29 18.62
CA PRO A 125 -24.10 17.80 19.64
C PRO A 125 -22.68 17.33 19.37
N ALA A 126 -21.69 18.21 19.54
CA ALA A 126 -20.29 17.83 19.50
C ALA A 126 -19.96 17.02 20.76
N VAL A 127 -20.02 15.69 20.67
CA VAL A 127 -19.52 14.82 21.75
C VAL A 127 -18.11 14.38 21.38
N ILE A 128 -17.11 15.17 21.79
CA ILE A 128 -15.71 14.75 21.80
C ILE A 128 -15.48 14.08 23.16
N ASN A 129 -15.82 12.80 23.28
CA ASN A 129 -15.40 11.97 24.40
C ASN A 129 -14.61 10.79 23.85
N GLY A 130 -13.29 10.82 24.10
CA GLY A 130 -12.36 9.70 23.90
C GLY A 130 -12.09 9.37 22.46
#